data_AF-A0A8J2I5X4-F1
#
_entry.id   AF-A0A8J2I5X4-F1
#
_cell.length_a   1.000
_cell.length_b   1.000
_cell.length_c   1.000
_cell.angle_alpha   90.00
_cell.angle_beta   90.00
_cell.angle_gamma   90.00
#
_symmetry.space_group_name_H-M   'P 1'
#
loop_
_entity.id
_entity.type
_entity.pdbx_description
1 polymer ?
#
loop_
_entity_poly.entity_id
_entity_poly.type
_entity_poly.pdbx_seq_one_letter_code
_entity_poly.pdbx_strand_id
1 'polypeptide(L)'
;MWLLIFPEGTNSFSNTRGMSKKWANKMNIHDLKNVLLPRTEVLQFCLEALNPTVQRMYDCTIAYEGIPPDEFGQDIYSLQNLYIEHQNAPVTHIHRRRFGVGEIPLGDAKAFDQWLYRR
;
A
#
# COMPACT_ATOMS: atom_id res chain seq x y z
N MET A 1 0.86 -20.28 7.28
CA MET A 1 0.73 -19.01 8.02
C MET A 1 0.35 -17.92 7.03
N TRP A 2 -0.56 -17.01 7.37
CA TRP A 2 -0.89 -15.83 6.57
C TRP A 2 -0.56 -14.57 7.37
N LEU A 3 0.14 -13.62 6.76
CA LEU A 3 0.42 -12.30 7.34
C LEU A 3 -0.10 -11.25 6.35
N LEU A 4 -1.04 -10.42 6.80
CA LEU A 4 -1.57 -9.29 6.05
C LEU A 4 -1.01 -8.00 6.65
N ILE A 5 -0.37 -7.19 5.83
CA ILE A 5 0.20 -5.91 6.23
C ILE A 5 -0.06 -4.85 5.16
N PHE A 6 -0.25 -3.61 5.62
CA PHE A 6 -0.37 -2.42 4.77
C PHE A 6 0.87 -1.56 4.97
N PRO A 7 1.95 -1.78 4.19
CA PRO A 7 3.21 -1.05 4.40
C PRO A 7 3.06 0.47 4.19
N GLU A 8 2.02 0.88 3.47
CA GLU A 8 1.68 2.27 3.15
C GLU A 8 0.89 2.96 4.27
N GLY A 9 0.34 2.19 5.21
CA GLY A 9 -0.73 2.60 6.11
C GLY A 9 -2.11 2.21 5.57
N THR A 10 -3.12 2.26 6.44
CA THR A 10 -4.47 1.77 6.12
C THR A 10 -5.33 2.79 5.37
N ASN A 11 -5.18 4.09 5.65
CA ASN A 11 -5.95 5.16 5.01
C ASN A 11 -5.07 6.32 4.52
N SER A 12 -5.41 6.84 3.33
CA SER A 12 -4.88 8.10 2.82
C SER A 12 -5.75 9.25 3.34
N PHE A 13 -5.14 10.23 3.99
CA PHE A 13 -5.77 11.50 4.38
C PHE A 13 -4.76 12.63 4.24
N SER A 14 -5.21 13.88 4.35
CA SER A 14 -4.41 15.08 4.02
C SER A 14 -3.03 15.10 4.69
N ASN A 15 -2.94 14.73 5.97
CA ASN A 15 -1.69 14.72 6.71
C ASN A 15 -0.74 13.58 6.27
N THR A 16 -1.25 12.35 6.11
CA THR A 16 -0.42 11.21 5.66
C THR A 16 0.08 11.41 4.23
N ARG A 17 -0.73 12.02 3.36
CA ARG A 17 -0.30 12.42 2.01
C ARG A 17 0.83 13.44 2.05
N GLY A 18 0.73 14.45 2.92
CA GLY A 18 1.79 15.44 3.14
C GLY A 18 3.09 14.81 3.63
N MET A 19 3.01 13.84 4.54
CA MET A 19 4.18 13.07 5.00
C MET A 19 4.79 12.21 3.90
N SER A 20 3.97 11.53 3.10
CA SER A 20 4.43 10.74 1.96
C SER A 20 5.14 11.61 0.92
N LYS A 21 4.59 12.79 0.60
CA LYS A 21 5.22 13.74 -0.33
C LYS A 21 6.56 14.27 0.19
N LYS A 22 6.66 14.60 1.48
CA LYS A 22 7.94 14.99 2.11
C LYS A 22 8.97 13.86 2.02
N TRP A 23 8.54 12.61 2.23
CA TRP A 23 9.40 11.44 2.09
C TRP A 23 9.85 11.21 0.65
N ALA A 24 8.94 11.33 -0.32
CA ALA A 24 9.23 11.23 -1.75
C ALA A 24 10.32 12.24 -2.17
N ASN A 25 10.16 13.50 -1.75
CA ASN A 25 11.13 14.56 -2.00
C ASN A 25 12.48 14.29 -1.35
N LYS A 26 12.50 13.79 -0.10
CA LYS A 26 13.73 13.44 0.62
C LYS A 26 14.51 12.33 -0.08
N MET A 27 13.81 11.32 -0.58
CA MET A 27 14.41 10.16 -1.24
C MET A 27 14.60 10.36 -2.75
N ASN A 28 14.19 11.50 -3.30
CA ASN A 28 14.21 11.83 -4.72
C ASN A 28 13.51 10.77 -5.59
N ILE A 29 12.34 10.31 -5.14
CA ILE A 29 11.50 9.32 -5.82
C ILE A 29 10.17 9.94 -6.28
N HIS A 30 9.53 9.30 -7.25
CA HIS A 30 8.25 9.77 -7.78
C HIS A 30 7.16 9.76 -6.70
N ASP A 31 6.44 10.86 -6.58
CA ASP A 31 5.34 11.01 -5.63
C ASP A 31 4.08 10.35 -6.19
N LEU A 32 3.66 9.26 -5.56
CA LEU A 32 2.44 8.52 -5.95
C LEU A 32 1.19 9.34 -5.59
N LYS A 33 0.24 9.42 -6.52
CA LYS A 33 -0.96 10.26 -6.37
C LYS A 33 -2.09 9.57 -5.59
N ASN A 34 -2.35 8.31 -5.92
CA ASN A 34 -3.53 7.57 -5.44
C ASN A 34 -3.21 6.60 -4.28
N VAL A 35 -1.93 6.37 -4.01
CA VAL A 35 -1.44 5.48 -2.95
C VAL A 35 -0.29 6.19 -2.21
N LEU A 36 -0.05 5.81 -0.96
CA LEU A 36 1.09 6.32 -0.20
C LEU A 36 2.34 5.50 -0.52
N LEU A 37 3.52 6.05 -0.23
CA LEU A 37 4.75 5.30 -0.39
C LEU A 37 4.87 4.22 0.68
N PRO A 38 5.14 2.95 0.32
CA PRO A 38 5.26 1.87 1.28
C PRO A 38 6.49 2.06 2.17
N ARG A 39 6.35 1.76 3.45
CA ARG A 39 7.47 1.59 4.38
C ARG A 39 8.08 0.21 4.18
N THR A 40 9.37 0.19 3.93
CA THR A 40 10.12 -1.00 3.50
C THR A 40 10.63 -1.81 4.67
N GLU A 41 11.07 -1.15 5.75
CA GLU A 41 11.73 -1.77 6.91
C GLU A 41 10.91 -2.92 7.53
N VAL A 42 9.64 -2.68 7.84
CA VAL A 42 8.78 -3.68 8.49
C VAL A 42 8.50 -4.85 7.54
N LEU A 43 8.25 -4.57 6.26
CA LEU A 43 7.99 -5.61 5.26
C LEU A 43 9.23 -6.50 5.08
N GLN A 44 10.41 -5.90 4.97
CA GLN A 44 11.68 -6.63 4.86
C GLN A 44 11.91 -7.51 6.08
N PHE A 45 11.81 -6.94 7.28
CA PHE A 45 11.97 -7.67 8.53
C PHE A 45 10.99 -8.84 8.65
N CYS A 46 9.71 -8.64 8.31
CA CYS A 46 8.72 -9.71 8.34
C CYS A 46 9.06 -10.85 7.36
N LEU A 47 9.52 -10.53 6.14
CA LEU A 47 9.89 -11.54 5.16
C LEU A 47 11.14 -12.32 5.58
N GLU A 48 12.13 -11.65 6.19
CA GLU A 48 13.31 -12.29 6.76
C GLU A 48 12.96 -13.22 7.92
N ALA A 49 12.14 -12.75 8.87
CA ALA A 49 11.74 -13.53 10.03
C ALA A 49 10.87 -14.75 9.68
N LEU A 50 10.12 -14.68 8.57
CA LEU A 50 9.26 -15.77 8.09
C LEU A 50 9.98 -16.73 7.14
N ASN A 51 11.21 -16.43 6.72
CA ASN A 51 12.02 -17.30 5.88
C ASN A 51 12.54 -18.50 6.72
N PRO A 52 12.49 -19.77 6.23
CA PRO A 52 12.01 -20.24 4.92
C PRO A 52 10.55 -20.71 4.90
N THR A 53 9.79 -20.46 5.97
CA THR A 53 8.41 -20.96 6.13
C THR A 53 7.46 -20.38 5.08
N VAL A 54 7.61 -19.11 4.72
CA VAL A 54 6.81 -18.45 3.69
C VAL A 54 7.59 -18.35 2.38
N GLN A 55 7.05 -18.95 1.32
CA GLN A 55 7.71 -19.00 0.00
C GLN A 55 7.15 -18.01 -1.01
N ARG A 56 5.97 -17.42 -0.73
CA ARG A 56 5.23 -16.56 -1.67
C ARG A 56 4.76 -15.30 -0.97
N MET A 57 4.92 -14.17 -1.65
CA MET A 57 4.29 -12.90 -1.27
C MET A 57 3.26 -12.52 -2.32
N TYR A 58 2.09 -12.07 -1.86
CA TYR A 58 1.06 -11.52 -2.73
C TYR A 58 1.00 -10.01 -2.50
N ASP A 59 1.17 -9.26 -3.58
CA ASP A 59 1.00 -7.81 -3.59
C ASP A 59 -0.37 -7.50 -4.18
N CYS A 60 -1.20 -6.80 -3.40
CA CYS A 60 -2.57 -6.48 -3.76
C CYS A 60 -2.76 -4.97 -3.67
N THR A 61 -3.17 -4.34 -4.78
CA THR A 61 -3.57 -2.94 -4.83
C THR A 61 -5.08 -2.88 -5.02
N ILE A 62 -5.75 -2.14 -4.15
CA ILE A 62 -7.21 -2.00 -4.16
C ILE A 62 -7.56 -0.59 -4.59
N ALA A 63 -8.47 -0.46 -5.55
CA ALA A 63 -8.99 0.81 -6.01
C ALA A 63 -10.52 0.82 -5.91
N TYR A 64 -11.09 1.96 -5.54
CA TYR A 64 -12.53 2.17 -5.44
C TYR A 64 -12.96 3.17 -6.52
N GLU A 65 -14.02 2.84 -7.26
CA GLU A 65 -14.59 3.76 -8.24
C GLU A 65 -15.28 4.96 -7.58
N GLY A 66 -15.39 6.07 -8.31
CA GLY A 66 -16.21 7.21 -7.90
C GLY A 66 -15.54 8.21 -6.96
N ILE A 67 -14.26 8.05 -6.62
CA ILE A 67 -13.50 9.01 -5.82
C ILE A 67 -12.88 10.07 -6.74
N PRO A 68 -13.24 11.36 -6.62
CA PRO A 68 -12.62 12.43 -7.38
C PRO A 68 -11.11 12.58 -7.08
N PRO A 69 -10.33 13.17 -8.00
CA PRO A 69 -8.94 13.51 -7.71
C PRO A 69 -8.84 14.40 -6.46
N ASP A 70 -7.81 14.14 -5.65
CA ASP A 70 -7.50 14.89 -4.42
C ASP A 70 -8.55 14.80 -3.28
N GLU A 71 -9.57 13.95 -3.43
CA GLU A 71 -10.50 13.59 -2.36
C GLU A 71 -10.16 12.23 -1.71
N PHE A 72 -10.67 12.00 -0.51
CA PHE A 72 -10.45 10.76 0.23
C PHE A 72 -11.72 9.93 0.31
N GLY A 73 -11.62 8.65 -0.07
CA GLY A 73 -12.76 7.73 -0.04
C GLY A 73 -13.40 7.58 1.34
N GLN A 74 -12.65 7.79 2.43
CA GLN A 74 -13.18 7.75 3.80
C GLN A 74 -14.20 8.87 4.09
N ASP A 75 -14.09 10.01 3.40
CA ASP A 75 -14.96 11.17 3.59
C ASP A 75 -16.26 11.01 2.76
N ILE A 76 -16.15 10.35 1.59
CA ILE A 76 -17.27 10.08 0.69
C ILE A 76 -18.09 8.87 1.17
N TYR A 77 -17.41 7.76 1.47
CA TYR A 77 -18.03 6.49 1.84
C TYR A 77 -17.99 6.28 3.35
N SER A 78 -18.53 7.27 4.08
CA SER A 78 -18.72 7.15 5.52
C SER A 78 -19.76 6.08 5.86
N LEU A 79 -19.73 5.54 7.09
CA LEU A 79 -20.76 4.59 7.54
C LEU A 79 -22.17 5.20 7.46
N GLN A 80 -22.32 6.50 7.73
CA GLN A 80 -23.59 7.19 7.61
C GLN A 80 -24.08 7.20 6.16
N ASN A 81 -23.21 7.55 5.20
CA ASN A 81 -23.61 7.63 3.80
C ASN A 81 -23.98 6.25 3.24
N LEU A 82 -23.23 5.22 3.61
CA LEU A 82 -23.46 3.85 3.14
C LEU A 82 -24.72 3.22 3.76
N TYR A 83 -24.91 3.36 5.07
CA TYR A 83 -25.96 2.61 5.78
C TYR A 83 -27.24 3.41 6.06
N ILE A 84 -27.16 4.75 6.11
CA ILE A 84 -28.30 5.62 6.47
C ILE A 84 -28.81 6.35 5.22
N GLU A 85 -27.92 6.91 4.41
CA GLU A 85 -28.30 7.68 3.19
C GLU A 85 -28.51 6.79 1.96
N HIS A 86 -28.40 5.46 2.12
CA HIS A 86 -28.56 4.46 1.05
C HIS A 86 -27.66 4.71 -0.18
N GLN A 87 -26.48 5.29 0.01
CA GLN A 87 -25.51 5.42 -1.07
C GLN A 87 -24.95 4.03 -1.42
N ASN A 88 -24.91 3.71 -2.71
CA ASN A 88 -24.34 2.44 -3.17
C ASN A 88 -22.85 2.34 -2.80
N ALA A 89 -22.45 1.15 -2.33
CA ALA A 89 -21.04 0.86 -2.11
C ALA A 89 -20.25 0.97 -3.43
N PRO A 90 -19.02 1.48 -3.39
CA PRO A 90 -18.21 1.64 -4.59
C PRO A 90 -17.84 0.28 -5.18
N VAL A 91 -17.79 0.20 -6.51
CA VAL A 91 -17.17 -0.93 -7.19
C VAL A 91 -15.69 -0.98 -6.79
N THR A 92 -15.24 -2.15 -6.38
CA THR A 92 -13.89 -2.38 -5.89
C THR A 92 -13.08 -3.18 -6.90
N HIS A 93 -11.98 -2.60 -7.37
CA HIS A 93 -11.03 -3.23 -8.27
C HIS A 93 -9.82 -3.72 -7.49
N ILE A 94 -9.40 -4.96 -7.73
CA ILE A 94 -8.22 -5.55 -7.07
C ILE A 94 -7.22 -5.94 -8.15
N HIS A 95 -6.07 -5.26 -8.14
CA HIS A 95 -4.90 -5.68 -8.89
C HIS A 95 -4.04 -6.57 -8.00
N ARG A 96 -3.66 -7.76 -8.49
CA ARG A 96 -2.88 -8.74 -7.72
C ARG A 96 -1.64 -9.21 -8.46
N ARG A 97 -0.55 -9.36 -7.73
CA ARG A 97 0.74 -9.88 -8.21
C ARG A 97 1.31 -10.87 -7.20
N ARG A 98 2.16 -11.77 -7.68
CA ARG A 98 2.77 -12.82 -6.86
C ARG A 98 4.27 -12.85 -7.08
N PHE A 99 5.02 -12.84 -5.99
CA PHE A 99 6.48 -12.92 -5.97
C PHE A 99 6.93 -14.16 -5.21
N GLY A 100 7.97 -14.83 -5.70
CA GLY A 100 8.68 -15.83 -4.89
C GLY A 100 9.55 -15.11 -3.86
N VAL A 101 9.54 -15.53 -2.59
CA VAL A 101 10.35 -14.87 -1.55
C VAL A 101 11.86 -14.95 -1.87
N GLY A 102 12.30 -16.03 -2.53
CA GLY A 102 13.69 -16.17 -2.99
C GLY A 102 14.10 -15.24 -4.13
N GLU A 103 13.15 -14.58 -4.80
CA GLU A 103 13.43 -13.59 -5.87
C GLU A 103 13.58 -12.16 -5.31
N ILE A 104 13.22 -11.96 -4.04
CA ILE A 104 13.22 -10.67 -3.38
C ILE A 104 14.61 -10.42 -2.76
N PRO A 105 15.24 -9.25 -2.98
CA PRO A 105 16.57 -8.96 -2.44
C PRO A 105 16.52 -8.63 -0.94
N LEU A 106 16.28 -9.64 -0.09
CA LEU A 106 16.18 -9.45 1.37
C LEU A 106 17.54 -9.15 2.04
N GLY A 107 18.65 -9.56 1.44
CA GLY A 107 19.99 -9.38 2.06
C GLY A 107 20.56 -7.96 1.99
N ASP A 108 19.93 -7.03 1.26
CA ASP A 108 20.38 -5.63 1.14
C ASP A 108 19.17 -4.70 1.20
N ALA A 109 19.09 -3.92 2.28
CA ALA A 109 18.01 -2.97 2.51
C ALA A 109 17.87 -1.93 1.38
N LYS A 110 18.98 -1.48 0.77
CA LYS A 110 18.90 -0.51 -0.34
C LYS A 110 18.35 -1.16 -1.61
N ALA A 111 18.74 -2.40 -1.88
CA ALA A 111 18.22 -3.15 -3.01
C ALA A 111 16.73 -3.46 -2.81
N PHE A 112 16.32 -3.80 -1.58
CA PHE A 112 14.93 -4.02 -1.20
C PHE A 112 14.08 -2.76 -1.39
N ASP A 113 14.56 -1.61 -0.91
CA ASP A 113 13.89 -0.32 -1.09
C ASP A 113 13.63 -0.02 -2.58
N GLN A 114 14.67 -0.13 -3.40
CA GLN A 114 14.56 0.13 -4.85
C GLN A 114 13.63 -0.86 -5.54
N TRP A 115 13.67 -2.13 -5.14
CA TRP A 115 12.77 -3.15 -5.65
C TRP A 115 11.31 -2.83 -5.31
N LEU A 116 11.04 -2.44 -4.05
CA LEU A 116 9.68 -2.13 -3.61
C LEU A 116 9.12 -0.87 -4.27
N TYR A 117 9.94 0.16 -4.50
CA TYR A 117 9.48 1.40 -5.15
C TYR A 117 9.32 1.28 -6.68
N ARG A 118 9.93 0.27 -7.31
CA ARG A 118 9.75 -0.01 -8.75
C ARG A 118 8.59 -0.95 -9.04
N ARG A 119 7.95 -1.51 -8.01
CA ARG A 119 6.82 -2.41 -8.17
C ARG A 119 5.66 -1.69 -8.85
#